data_AF-A0A4P5SY39-F1
#
_entry.id   AF-A0A4P5SY39-F1
#
_cell.length_a   1.000
_cell.length_b   1.000
_cell.length_c   1.000
_cell.angle_alpha   90.00
_cell.angle_beta   90.00
_cell.angle_gamma   90.00
#
_symmetry.space_group_name_H-M   'P 1'
#
loop_
_entity.id
_entity.type
_entity.pdbx_description
1 polymer ?
#
loop_
_entity_poly.entity_id
_entity_poly.type
_entity_poly.pdbx_seq_one_letter_code
_entity_poly.pdbx_strand_id
1 'polypeptide(L)'
;MLAEKYDQRIKLIGLYAMIVDLRQYYLIIFQCLFLFSCAENKVDNFQPAKYSIHSCLKFPVRFSGNDTTNYINFNGDTSISGMIFIQGGEFNMGGDNEQAESDELPKHIVIVSSFYIDVTEVTNFQFQQFINATGYITTAERKPDWEQLKKELPPGTPTPPDSLLTPSSLVFKPTQGPVDLNNYNQWWTWKKGANWRHPDGPESSIFGKENHPVVHVSWEDAMAYCKWAGKRLPTEAEWEYAARGGLLASVYPWGNEALDCNTPKANTWEGKFPYYNSLRDGFLKIAPVASFSPNGYGLHDMSGNVWEWCSDWYDYSYYESFKGVQVINPKGPLDSYDPQEPFTKKRVLRGGSFLCNDTYCSGYRVSRRMKTSPDTGMEHIGFRCVRDKM
;
A
#
# COMPACT_ATOMS: atom_id res chain seq x y z
N MET A 1 12.93 9.53 -4.28
CA MET A 1 11.48 9.82 -4.42
C MET A 1 10.70 8.82 -5.28
N LEU A 2 11.29 8.13 -6.27
CA LEU A 2 10.52 7.52 -7.37
C LEU A 2 10.23 6.00 -7.25
N ALA A 3 11.07 5.19 -6.61
CA ALA A 3 11.00 3.74 -6.86
C ALA A 3 9.99 2.91 -6.04
N GLU A 4 9.34 3.46 -5.01
CA GLU A 4 8.11 2.90 -4.40
C GLU A 4 6.83 3.41 -5.08
N LYS A 5 6.93 4.43 -5.95
CA LYS A 5 5.75 5.05 -6.59
C LYS A 5 5.19 4.26 -7.78
N TYR A 6 5.97 3.34 -8.34
CA TYR A 6 5.64 2.59 -9.55
C TYR A 6 5.33 1.13 -9.19
N ASP A 7 4.29 0.53 -9.79
CA ASP A 7 4.10 -0.92 -9.73
C ASP A 7 5.29 -1.57 -10.43
N GLN A 8 6.23 -2.05 -9.63
CA GLN A 8 7.50 -2.58 -10.09
C GLN A 8 7.33 -3.81 -10.98
N ARG A 9 6.17 -4.48 -10.94
CA ARG A 9 5.85 -5.60 -11.82
C ARG A 9 5.64 -5.16 -13.25
N ILE A 10 5.03 -4.00 -13.49
CA ILE A 10 4.78 -3.49 -14.85
C ILE A 10 6.08 -3.18 -15.56
N LYS A 11 7.10 -2.64 -14.87
CA LYS A 11 8.41 -2.49 -15.50
C LYS A 11 9.24 -3.75 -15.47
N LEU A 12 9.18 -4.64 -14.47
CA LEU A 12 9.92 -5.92 -14.56
C LEU A 12 9.39 -6.81 -15.70
N ILE A 13 8.08 -6.86 -15.89
CA ILE A 13 7.44 -7.58 -17.02
C ILE A 13 7.62 -6.78 -18.33
N GLY A 14 7.46 -5.46 -18.30
CA GLY A 14 7.54 -4.58 -19.47
C GLY A 14 8.94 -4.25 -19.98
N LEU A 15 9.95 -4.06 -19.13
CA LEU A 15 11.36 -3.86 -19.56
C LEU A 15 11.93 -5.15 -20.16
N TYR A 16 11.61 -6.32 -19.62
CA TYR A 16 12.02 -7.59 -20.23
C TYR A 16 11.44 -7.72 -21.64
N ALA A 17 10.21 -7.25 -21.85
CA ALA A 17 9.59 -7.22 -23.17
C ALA A 17 10.24 -6.19 -24.12
N MET A 18 10.59 -4.99 -23.64
CA MET A 18 11.24 -3.94 -24.44
C MET A 18 12.71 -4.23 -24.79
N ILE A 19 13.47 -4.90 -23.92
CA ILE A 19 14.88 -5.23 -24.17
C ILE A 19 15.05 -6.28 -25.28
N VAL A 20 14.03 -7.11 -25.52
CA VAL A 20 14.03 -8.09 -26.62
C VAL A 20 13.73 -7.42 -27.97
N ASP A 21 13.02 -6.29 -27.98
CA ASP A 21 12.59 -5.59 -29.20
C ASP A 21 13.62 -4.56 -29.73
N LEU A 22 14.53 -4.09 -28.87
CA LEU A 22 15.62 -3.17 -29.26
C LEU A 22 16.70 -3.79 -30.17
N ARG A 23 16.63 -5.11 -30.44
CA ARG A 23 17.48 -5.77 -31.46
C ARG A 23 16.84 -5.79 -32.86
N GLN A 24 15.59 -5.36 -33.04
CA GLN A 24 14.89 -5.55 -34.33
C GLN A 24 14.42 -4.28 -35.05
N TYR A 25 14.52 -3.09 -34.49
CA TYR A 25 14.02 -1.88 -35.15
C TYR A 25 15.06 -0.75 -35.29
N TYR A 26 16.05 -0.97 -36.16
CA TYR A 26 16.59 0.11 -36.98
C TYR A 26 15.96 -0.01 -38.36
N LEU A 27 14.93 0.81 -38.65
CA LEU A 27 14.64 1.42 -39.96
C LEU A 27 13.19 1.92 -40.03
N ILE A 28 13.09 3.22 -40.37
CA ILE A 28 11.98 3.96 -41.02
C ILE A 28 11.35 5.05 -40.14
N ILE A 29 11.68 6.28 -40.52
CA ILE A 29 11.15 7.56 -40.04
C ILE A 29 10.35 8.21 -41.19
N PHE A 30 9.39 9.06 -40.82
CA PHE A 30 8.64 10.07 -41.60
C PHE A 30 7.48 9.51 -42.45
N GLN A 31 6.28 10.10 -42.53
CA GLN A 31 5.78 11.49 -42.39
C GLN A 31 4.23 11.39 -42.29
N CYS A 32 3.48 12.22 -41.56
CA CYS A 32 2.79 13.40 -42.11
C CYS A 32 1.84 14.05 -41.08
N LEU A 33 1.70 15.37 -41.22
CA LEU A 33 0.89 16.33 -40.45
C LEU A 33 -0.55 16.48 -40.97
N PHE A 34 -1.42 16.98 -40.07
CA PHE A 34 -2.37 18.11 -40.23
C PHE A 34 -3.90 17.89 -39.93
N LEU A 35 -4.33 18.59 -38.87
CA LEU A 35 -5.47 19.53 -38.68
C LEU A 35 -6.91 19.13 -38.27
N PHE A 36 -7.31 19.77 -37.16
CA PHE A 36 -8.57 20.43 -36.74
C PHE A 36 -9.91 19.66 -36.66
N SER A 37 -10.57 19.72 -35.49
CA SER A 37 -11.70 20.66 -35.22
C SER A 37 -12.25 20.51 -33.78
N CYS A 38 -12.72 21.61 -33.20
CA CYS A 38 -13.36 21.75 -31.88
C CYS A 38 -14.90 21.68 -31.98
N ALA A 39 -15.58 21.22 -30.92
CA ALA A 39 -16.92 21.60 -30.41
C ALA A 39 -17.41 20.50 -29.42
N GLU A 40 -18.19 20.70 -28.36
CA GLU A 40 -18.68 21.84 -27.58
C GLU A 40 -19.13 21.23 -26.22
N ASN A 41 -19.06 22.01 -25.14
CA ASN A 41 -19.48 21.61 -23.80
C ASN A 41 -21.02 21.53 -23.68
N LYS A 42 -21.52 20.49 -23.00
CA LYS A 42 -22.82 20.54 -22.31
C LYS A 42 -22.65 20.13 -20.86
N VAL A 43 -23.10 21.03 -19.99
CA VAL A 43 -23.20 20.90 -18.55
C VAL A 43 -24.57 20.31 -18.26
N ASP A 44 -24.63 19.12 -17.64
CA ASP A 44 -25.86 18.59 -17.08
C ASP A 44 -25.75 18.52 -15.55
N ASN A 45 -26.71 19.19 -14.90
CA ASN A 45 -26.94 19.22 -13.47
C ASN A 45 -27.26 17.81 -12.94
N PHE A 46 -26.59 17.38 -11.86
CA PHE A 46 -26.98 16.18 -11.14
C PHE A 46 -27.27 16.49 -9.67
N GLN A 47 -28.52 16.26 -9.26
CA GLN A 47 -28.91 16.21 -7.85
C GLN A 47 -28.76 14.77 -7.30
N PRO A 48 -28.44 14.60 -6.00
CA PRO A 48 -28.00 13.33 -5.47
C PRO A 48 -29.18 12.39 -5.19
N ALA A 49 -29.22 11.25 -5.88
CA ALA A 49 -30.11 10.14 -5.53
C ALA A 49 -29.48 9.28 -4.42
N LYS A 50 -30.17 9.21 -3.27
CA LYS A 50 -29.93 8.23 -2.20
C LYS A 50 -30.16 6.81 -2.71
N TYR A 51 -29.13 5.96 -2.80
CA TYR A 51 -29.32 4.50 -2.72
C TYR A 51 -28.13 3.77 -2.08
N SER A 52 -28.50 2.85 -1.20
CA SER A 52 -27.69 1.86 -0.48
C SER A 52 -26.83 1.03 -1.43
N ILE A 53 -25.51 1.10 -1.28
CA ILE A 53 -24.53 0.32 -2.06
C ILE A 53 -23.92 -0.75 -1.14
N HIS A 54 -24.60 -1.87 -1.00
CA HIS A 54 -23.96 -3.14 -0.69
C HIS A 54 -24.25 -4.05 -1.89
N SER A 55 -23.21 -4.65 -2.44
CA SER A 55 -23.23 -5.55 -3.62
C SER A 55 -23.30 -4.84 -4.99
N CYS A 56 -22.14 -4.44 -5.52
CA CYS A 56 -21.75 -4.64 -6.94
C CYS A 56 -20.40 -3.95 -7.23
N LEU A 57 -19.30 -4.50 -6.74
CA LEU A 57 -17.98 -4.22 -7.31
C LEU A 57 -17.42 -5.55 -7.81
N LYS A 58 -17.53 -5.79 -9.12
CA LYS A 58 -16.81 -6.88 -9.80
C LYS A 58 -15.44 -6.32 -10.16
N PHE A 59 -14.43 -6.60 -9.35
CA PHE A 59 -13.05 -6.27 -9.67
C PHE A 59 -12.51 -7.29 -10.69
N PRO A 60 -11.78 -6.87 -11.73
CA PRO A 60 -11.05 -7.81 -12.56
C PRO A 60 -9.88 -8.37 -11.75
N VAL A 61 -10.04 -9.60 -11.26
CA VAL A 61 -9.03 -10.32 -10.48
C VAL A 61 -7.90 -10.74 -11.43
N ARG A 62 -6.64 -10.51 -11.04
CA ARG A 62 -5.42 -10.96 -11.76
C ARG A 62 -5.34 -12.50 -11.96
N PHE A 63 -6.23 -13.25 -11.34
CA PHE A 63 -6.21 -14.71 -11.29
C PHE A 63 -7.51 -15.25 -11.86
N SER A 64 -7.44 -16.23 -12.76
CA SER A 64 -8.61 -17.03 -13.14
C SER A 64 -9.02 -17.91 -11.97
N GLY A 65 -10.11 -17.52 -11.31
CA GLY A 65 -10.70 -18.22 -10.18
C GLY A 65 -11.78 -17.37 -9.57
N ASN A 66 -12.82 -18.01 -9.02
CA ASN A 66 -13.86 -17.33 -8.28
C ASN A 66 -13.23 -16.37 -7.26
N ASP A 67 -13.70 -15.12 -7.24
CA ASP A 67 -13.34 -14.10 -6.25
C ASP A 67 -13.40 -14.72 -4.84
N THR A 68 -12.22 -15.07 -4.31
CA THR A 68 -12.09 -15.81 -3.06
C THR A 68 -12.65 -15.04 -1.88
N THR A 69 -12.81 -13.72 -1.98
CA THR A 69 -13.39 -12.89 -0.92
C THR A 69 -14.89 -13.15 -0.74
N ASN A 70 -15.60 -13.60 -1.79
CA ASN A 70 -17.03 -13.87 -1.73
C ASN A 70 -17.39 -15.09 -0.87
N TYR A 71 -16.45 -16.02 -0.66
CA TYR A 71 -16.66 -17.23 0.15
C TYR A 71 -16.15 -17.10 1.60
N ILE A 72 -15.48 -16.00 1.92
CA ILE A 72 -15.04 -15.75 3.29
C ILE A 72 -16.23 -15.29 4.13
N ASN A 73 -16.55 -16.10 5.13
CA ASN A 73 -17.54 -15.77 6.15
C ASN A 73 -16.86 -15.18 7.37
N PHE A 74 -17.56 -14.26 8.03
CA PHE A 74 -17.21 -13.79 9.35
C PHE A 74 -17.10 -14.96 10.33
N ASN A 75 -16.06 -14.98 11.14
CA ASN A 75 -15.75 -16.04 12.10
C ASN A 75 -16.64 -16.03 13.36
N GLY A 76 -17.51 -15.02 13.51
CA GLY A 76 -18.40 -14.86 14.66
C GLY A 76 -17.78 -14.12 15.85
N ASP A 77 -16.49 -13.78 15.81
CA ASP A 77 -15.80 -13.07 16.88
C ASP A 77 -16.11 -11.57 16.83
N THR A 78 -16.92 -11.12 17.79
CA THR A 78 -17.26 -9.70 17.96
C THR A 78 -16.40 -9.00 19.02
N SER A 79 -15.34 -9.64 19.51
CA SER A 79 -14.39 -9.06 20.45
C SER A 79 -13.70 -7.83 19.88
N ILE A 80 -13.33 -6.91 20.77
CA ILE A 80 -12.45 -5.76 20.51
C ILE A 80 -11.05 -5.99 21.12
N SER A 81 -10.73 -7.23 21.50
CA SER A 81 -9.40 -7.57 22.03
C SER A 81 -8.30 -7.20 21.03
N GLY A 82 -7.26 -6.53 21.52
CA GLY A 82 -6.18 -6.00 20.67
C GLY A 82 -6.55 -4.74 19.88
N MET A 83 -7.75 -4.17 20.09
CA MET A 83 -8.16 -2.89 19.52
C MET A 83 -8.26 -1.81 20.59
N ILE A 84 -8.06 -0.56 20.19
CA ILE A 84 -8.29 0.61 21.03
C ILE A 84 -9.40 1.47 20.45
N PHE A 85 -10.23 2.05 21.33
CA PHE A 85 -11.25 3.00 20.95
C PHE A 85 -10.63 4.36 20.67
N ILE A 86 -10.84 4.88 19.48
CA ILE A 86 -10.45 6.23 19.07
C ILE A 86 -11.71 7.10 19.07
N GLN A 87 -11.74 8.08 19.97
CA GLN A 87 -12.77 9.10 19.95
C GLN A 87 -12.63 9.91 18.67
N GLY A 88 -13.67 9.93 17.86
CA GLY A 88 -13.71 10.70 16.63
C GLY A 88 -13.69 12.21 16.89
N GLY A 89 -13.21 12.96 15.90
CA GLY A 89 -13.06 14.40 15.99
C GLY A 89 -12.64 15.01 14.66
N GLU A 90 -12.34 16.30 14.71
CA GLU A 90 -11.82 17.08 13.59
C GLU A 90 -10.29 17.07 13.61
N PHE A 91 -9.66 16.97 12.43
CA PHE A 91 -8.23 17.19 12.27
C PHE A 91 -7.89 17.79 10.90
N ASN A 92 -6.69 18.34 10.79
CA ASN A 92 -6.13 18.77 9.52
C ASN A 92 -5.35 17.62 8.88
N MET A 93 -5.87 17.09 7.77
CA MET A 93 -5.28 16.00 7.01
C MET A 93 -4.35 16.53 5.92
N GLY A 94 -3.21 15.87 5.70
CA GLY A 94 -2.21 16.23 4.69
C GLY A 94 -0.93 16.86 5.22
N GLY A 95 -0.08 17.30 4.30
CA GLY A 95 1.32 17.65 4.54
C GLY A 95 1.58 18.70 5.63
N ASP A 96 2.53 18.42 6.52
CA ASP A 96 2.92 19.29 7.65
C ASP A 96 4.29 19.97 7.50
N ASN A 97 5.02 19.69 6.41
CA ASN A 97 6.35 20.23 6.20
C ASN A 97 6.68 20.39 4.70
N GLU A 98 7.88 20.91 4.43
CA GLU A 98 8.39 21.14 3.07
C GLU A 98 8.72 19.84 2.31
N GLN A 99 8.76 18.69 2.99
CA GLN A 99 8.94 17.39 2.36
C GLN A 99 7.64 16.80 1.80
N ALA A 100 6.49 17.45 2.06
CA ALA A 100 5.21 17.01 1.54
C ALA A 100 5.19 17.07 0.01
N GLU A 101 4.75 15.97 -0.60
CA GLU A 101 4.54 15.93 -2.04
C GLU A 101 3.21 16.59 -2.44
N SER A 102 3.05 16.89 -3.72
CA SER A 102 1.86 17.56 -4.25
C SER A 102 0.56 16.82 -3.96
N ASP A 103 0.59 15.48 -3.91
CA ASP A 103 -0.57 14.64 -3.60
C ASP A 103 -0.84 14.51 -2.09
N GLU A 104 0.03 15.05 -1.23
CA GLU A 104 -0.20 15.21 0.21
C GLU A 104 -0.86 16.56 0.54
N LEU A 105 -1.08 17.40 -0.49
CA LEU A 105 -1.61 18.75 -0.41
C LEU A 105 -2.91 18.87 -1.23
N PRO A 106 -3.76 19.87 -0.94
CA PRO A 106 -3.68 20.81 0.17
C PRO A 106 -4.04 20.13 1.49
N LYS A 107 -3.51 20.70 2.58
CA LYS A 107 -4.01 20.39 3.92
C LYS A 107 -5.47 20.84 4.03
N HIS A 108 -6.33 19.97 4.54
CA HIS A 108 -7.78 20.19 4.58
C HIS A 108 -8.40 19.61 5.86
N ILE A 109 -9.59 20.09 6.21
CA ILE A 109 -10.27 19.72 7.46
C ILE A 109 -11.10 18.46 7.24
N VAL A 110 -10.86 17.45 8.08
CA VAL A 110 -11.58 16.18 8.06
C VAL A 110 -12.20 15.91 9.42
N ILE A 111 -13.48 15.53 9.45
CA ILE A 111 -14.14 14.95 10.63
C ILE A 111 -14.17 13.44 10.47
N VAL A 112 -13.63 12.73 11.47
CA VAL A 112 -13.70 11.27 11.56
C VAL A 112 -14.62 10.88 12.71
N SER A 113 -15.53 9.93 12.47
CA SER A 113 -16.40 9.36 13.52
C SER A 113 -15.58 8.49 14.47
N SER A 114 -16.14 8.13 15.63
CA SER A 114 -15.41 7.24 16.54
C SER A 114 -15.36 5.80 16.00
N PHE A 115 -14.25 5.12 16.20
CA PHE A 115 -14.03 3.75 15.70
C PHE A 115 -13.06 3.00 16.63
N TYR A 116 -12.97 1.69 16.44
CA TYR A 116 -11.91 0.86 17.02
C TYR A 116 -10.83 0.62 15.97
N ILE A 117 -9.57 0.62 16.37
CA ILE A 117 -8.43 0.27 15.51
C ILE A 117 -7.53 -0.73 16.22
N ASP A 118 -6.95 -1.67 15.46
CA ASP A 118 -5.93 -2.58 15.98
C ASP A 118 -4.72 -1.80 16.49
N VAL A 119 -4.26 -2.18 17.69
CA VAL A 119 -3.12 -1.55 18.38
C VAL A 119 -1.81 -1.73 17.60
N THR A 120 -1.71 -2.83 16.84
CA THR A 120 -0.56 -3.21 16.03
C THR A 120 -0.99 -3.60 14.61
N GLU A 121 -0.04 -3.80 13.70
CA GLU A 121 -0.28 -4.54 12.46
C GLU A 121 -0.78 -5.97 12.75
N VAL A 122 -1.46 -6.57 11.78
CA VAL A 122 -1.85 -7.98 11.83
C VAL A 122 -0.61 -8.85 11.81
N THR A 123 -0.50 -9.73 12.79
CA THR A 123 0.65 -10.62 12.98
C THR A 123 0.57 -11.89 12.12
N ASN A 124 1.71 -12.54 11.90
CA ASN A 124 1.77 -13.86 11.29
C ASN A 124 0.91 -14.89 12.02
N PHE A 125 0.87 -14.86 13.36
CA PHE A 125 0.01 -15.75 14.14
C PHE A 125 -1.47 -15.53 13.83
N GLN A 126 -1.93 -14.28 13.87
CA GLN A 126 -3.32 -13.94 13.57
C GLN A 126 -3.70 -14.34 12.13
N PHE A 127 -2.84 -14.01 11.17
CA PHE A 127 -3.07 -14.38 9.77
C PHE A 127 -3.07 -15.90 9.58
N GLN A 128 -2.20 -16.64 10.29
CA GLN A 128 -2.21 -18.10 10.27
C GLN A 128 -3.55 -18.68 10.74
N GLN A 129 -4.21 -18.08 11.73
CA GLN A 129 -5.53 -18.53 12.18
C GLN A 129 -6.60 -18.34 11.10
N PHE A 130 -6.57 -17.19 10.40
CA PHE A 130 -7.42 -16.95 9.24
C PHE A 130 -7.22 -18.03 8.17
N ILE A 131 -5.97 -18.32 7.80
CA ILE A 131 -5.67 -19.32 6.78
C ILE A 131 -6.11 -20.73 7.23
N ASN A 132 -5.88 -21.09 8.49
CA ASN A 132 -6.30 -22.38 9.03
C ASN A 132 -7.82 -22.55 9.04
N ALA A 133 -8.56 -21.49 9.37
CA ALA A 133 -10.01 -21.52 9.45
C ALA A 133 -10.69 -21.54 8.07
N THR A 134 -10.06 -20.96 7.05
CA THR A 134 -10.71 -20.69 5.76
C THR A 134 -10.13 -21.47 4.59
N GLY A 135 -8.90 -21.99 4.73
CA GLY A 135 -8.14 -22.57 3.62
C GLY A 135 -7.78 -21.53 2.54
N TYR A 136 -7.82 -20.23 2.86
CA TYR A 136 -7.53 -19.17 1.91
C TYR A 136 -6.09 -19.29 1.36
N ILE A 137 -5.94 -19.01 0.07
CA ILE A 137 -4.66 -19.03 -0.65
C ILE A 137 -4.38 -17.60 -1.05
N THR A 138 -3.27 -16.99 -0.64
CA THR A 138 -3.03 -15.56 -0.91
C THR A 138 -2.76 -15.27 -2.38
N THR A 139 -2.89 -14.01 -2.78
CA THR A 139 -2.51 -13.53 -4.11
C THR A 139 -1.09 -13.98 -4.51
N ALA A 140 -0.11 -13.91 -3.60
CA ALA A 140 1.27 -14.33 -3.87
C ALA A 140 1.44 -15.84 -4.10
N GLU A 141 0.50 -16.65 -3.61
CA GLU A 141 0.48 -18.11 -3.75
C GLU A 141 -0.23 -18.58 -5.03
N ARG A 142 -0.92 -17.68 -5.75
CA ARG A 142 -1.67 -18.01 -6.98
C ARG A 142 -0.83 -17.77 -8.23
N LYS A 143 -1.06 -18.56 -9.28
CA LYS A 143 -0.42 -18.38 -10.58
C LYS A 143 -1.06 -17.19 -11.31
N PRO A 144 -0.32 -16.14 -11.67
CA PRO A 144 -0.87 -15.02 -12.43
C PRO A 144 -1.51 -15.45 -13.75
N ASP A 145 -2.67 -14.87 -14.07
CA ASP A 145 -3.34 -15.06 -15.36
C ASP A 145 -3.01 -13.90 -16.30
N TRP A 146 -2.37 -14.21 -17.42
CA TRP A 146 -2.01 -13.22 -18.44
C TRP A 146 -3.24 -12.49 -19.01
N GLU A 147 -4.35 -13.20 -19.21
CA GLU A 147 -5.55 -12.62 -19.82
C GLU A 147 -6.21 -11.58 -18.93
N GLN A 148 -6.00 -11.69 -17.60
CA GLN A 148 -6.44 -10.69 -16.64
C GLN A 148 -5.41 -9.57 -16.52
N LEU A 149 -4.13 -9.93 -16.36
CA LEU A 149 -3.02 -8.98 -16.28
C LEU A 149 -3.00 -7.95 -17.41
N LYS A 150 -3.14 -8.41 -18.66
CA LYS A 150 -3.02 -7.53 -19.83
C LYS A 150 -4.08 -6.43 -19.90
N LYS A 151 -5.18 -6.56 -19.15
CA LYS A 151 -6.24 -5.53 -19.07
C LYS A 151 -5.82 -4.31 -18.26
N GLU A 152 -4.81 -4.46 -17.40
CA GLU A 152 -4.30 -3.42 -16.50
C GLU A 152 -2.94 -2.87 -16.97
N LEU A 153 -2.46 -3.34 -18.12
CA LEU A 153 -1.22 -2.94 -18.75
C LEU A 153 -1.50 -2.02 -19.95
N PRO A 154 -0.53 -1.17 -20.35
CA PRO A 154 -0.64 -0.40 -21.57
C PRO A 154 -0.97 -1.28 -22.80
N PRO A 155 -1.82 -0.82 -23.72
CA PRO A 155 -2.11 -1.54 -24.96
C PRO A 155 -0.84 -1.93 -25.72
N GLY A 156 -0.78 -3.17 -26.22
CA GLY A 156 0.38 -3.69 -26.95
C GLY A 156 1.52 -4.25 -26.08
N THR A 157 1.34 -4.30 -24.75
CA THR A 157 2.34 -4.93 -23.86
C THR A 157 2.50 -6.43 -24.23
N PRO A 158 3.73 -6.90 -24.54
CA PRO A 158 3.95 -8.30 -24.92
C PRO A 158 3.73 -9.23 -23.74
N THR A 159 3.33 -10.47 -24.04
CA THR A 159 3.23 -11.53 -23.03
C THR A 159 4.61 -11.82 -22.44
N PRO A 160 4.79 -11.78 -21.10
CA PRO A 160 6.05 -12.19 -20.49
C PRO A 160 6.31 -13.68 -20.67
N PRO A 161 7.57 -14.12 -20.55
CA PRO A 161 7.90 -15.54 -20.46
C PRO A 161 7.14 -16.23 -19.32
N ASP A 162 6.63 -17.44 -19.55
CA ASP A 162 5.87 -18.23 -18.55
C ASP A 162 6.60 -18.38 -17.21
N SER A 163 7.94 -18.37 -17.22
CA SER A 163 8.76 -18.39 -16.01
C SER A 163 8.45 -17.26 -15.01
N LEU A 164 7.97 -16.12 -15.50
CA LEU A 164 7.59 -14.95 -14.69
C LEU A 164 6.13 -15.02 -14.21
N LEU A 165 5.29 -15.83 -14.88
CA LEU A 165 3.88 -16.08 -14.52
C LEU A 165 3.77 -17.26 -13.54
N THR A 166 4.50 -17.17 -12.42
CA THR A 166 4.49 -18.18 -11.36
C THR A 166 4.19 -17.53 -10.00
N PRO A 167 3.63 -18.27 -9.01
CA PRO A 167 3.43 -17.77 -7.65
C PRO A 167 4.73 -17.16 -7.10
N SER A 168 4.69 -15.86 -6.85
CA SER A 168 5.88 -15.05 -6.59
C SER A 168 5.49 -13.75 -5.90
N SER A 169 6.45 -13.12 -5.23
CA SER A 169 6.33 -11.78 -4.68
C SER A 169 7.66 -11.04 -4.75
N LEU A 170 7.64 -9.72 -4.54
CA LEU A 170 8.84 -8.88 -4.52
C LEU A 170 9.56 -8.98 -3.18
N VAL A 171 10.86 -9.24 -3.26
CA VAL A 171 11.78 -9.38 -2.12
C VAL A 171 12.94 -8.40 -2.32
N PHE A 172 13.30 -7.68 -1.25
CA PHE A 172 14.45 -6.78 -1.27
C PHE A 172 15.75 -7.59 -1.19
N LYS A 173 16.72 -7.14 -1.95
CA LYS A 173 18.09 -7.61 -1.94
C LYS A 173 19.01 -6.41 -1.85
N PRO A 174 19.74 -6.21 -0.74
CA PRO A 174 20.71 -5.14 -0.64
C PRO A 174 21.72 -5.18 -1.81
N THR A 175 22.12 -4.01 -2.29
CA THR A 175 23.17 -3.92 -3.31
C THR A 175 24.56 -3.99 -2.66
N GLN A 176 25.59 -4.34 -3.43
CA GLN A 176 26.98 -4.36 -2.92
C GLN A 176 27.57 -2.96 -2.71
N GLY A 177 26.94 -1.93 -3.27
CA GLY A 177 27.40 -0.55 -3.20
C GLY A 177 26.35 0.43 -3.77
N PRO A 178 26.72 1.70 -3.96
CA PRO A 178 25.84 2.71 -4.52
C PRO A 178 25.33 2.33 -5.91
N VAL A 179 24.05 2.62 -6.17
CA VAL A 179 23.37 2.35 -7.44
C VAL A 179 22.45 3.53 -7.81
N ASP A 180 22.03 3.60 -9.07
CA ASP A 180 20.99 4.56 -9.49
C ASP A 180 19.65 4.23 -8.82
N LEU A 181 19.20 5.14 -7.95
CA LEU A 181 17.97 5.02 -7.17
C LEU A 181 16.68 5.09 -8.01
N ASN A 182 16.79 5.38 -9.31
CA ASN A 182 15.67 5.29 -10.26
C ASN A 182 15.52 3.90 -10.88
N ASN A 183 16.53 3.03 -10.77
CA ASN A 183 16.52 1.69 -11.33
C ASN A 183 16.39 0.64 -10.22
N TYR A 184 15.15 0.44 -9.78
CA TYR A 184 14.78 -0.43 -8.67
C TYR A 184 15.00 -1.93 -8.89
N ASN A 185 15.16 -2.36 -10.14
CA ASN A 185 15.51 -3.75 -10.47
C ASN A 185 16.86 -4.18 -9.85
N GLN A 186 17.64 -3.22 -9.36
CA GLN A 186 18.92 -3.47 -8.71
C GLN A 186 18.78 -3.99 -7.27
N TRP A 187 17.68 -3.68 -6.57
CA TRP A 187 17.43 -4.13 -5.19
C TRP A 187 16.10 -4.84 -5.00
N TRP A 188 15.20 -4.84 -5.98
CA TRP A 188 13.97 -5.63 -5.93
C TRP A 188 14.06 -6.85 -6.85
N THR A 189 13.76 -8.02 -6.30
CA THR A 189 13.77 -9.29 -7.02
C THR A 189 12.37 -9.90 -7.02
N TRP A 190 11.85 -10.23 -8.21
CA TRP A 190 10.67 -11.09 -8.35
C TRP A 190 11.04 -12.52 -7.96
N LYS A 191 10.68 -12.93 -6.75
CA LYS A 191 11.13 -14.20 -6.16
C LYS A 191 10.02 -15.23 -6.23
N LYS A 192 10.25 -16.27 -7.05
CA LYS A 192 9.39 -17.45 -7.11
C LYS A 192 9.22 -18.08 -5.74
N GLY A 193 7.97 -18.34 -5.35
CA GLY A 193 7.59 -18.95 -4.07
C GLY A 193 7.74 -18.04 -2.85
N ALA A 194 8.07 -16.75 -3.03
CA ALA A 194 7.98 -15.79 -1.94
C ALA A 194 6.51 -15.48 -1.65
N ASN A 195 6.11 -15.64 -0.39
CA ASN A 195 4.76 -15.40 0.11
C ASN A 195 4.82 -15.18 1.63
N TRP A 196 3.65 -15.04 2.28
CA TRP A 196 3.57 -14.74 3.71
C TRP A 196 4.19 -15.82 4.61
N ARG A 197 4.20 -17.11 4.21
CA ARG A 197 4.85 -18.21 4.96
C ARG A 197 6.35 -18.29 4.69
N HIS A 198 6.76 -17.86 3.50
CA HIS A 198 8.10 -17.97 2.96
C HIS A 198 8.58 -16.60 2.44
N PRO A 199 8.83 -15.60 3.32
CA PRO A 199 9.01 -14.21 2.89
C PRO A 199 10.23 -13.99 1.98
N ASP A 200 11.33 -14.73 2.19
CA ASP A 200 12.54 -14.63 1.37
C ASP A 200 12.56 -15.67 0.21
N GLY A 201 11.43 -16.35 -0.02
CA GLY A 201 11.29 -17.47 -0.95
C GLY A 201 11.28 -18.84 -0.28
N PRO A 202 11.21 -19.95 -1.05
CA PRO A 202 10.83 -21.29 -0.59
C PRO A 202 11.61 -21.86 0.60
N GLU A 203 12.88 -21.47 0.73
CA GLU A 203 13.77 -21.95 1.81
C GLU A 203 13.63 -21.17 3.12
N SER A 204 12.87 -20.07 3.12
CA SER A 204 12.62 -19.26 4.32
C SER A 204 11.40 -19.75 5.10
N SER A 205 11.23 -19.29 6.33
CA SER A 205 10.02 -19.58 7.11
C SER A 205 9.69 -18.45 8.09
N ILE A 206 8.46 -18.47 8.59
CA ILE A 206 7.99 -17.60 9.69
C ILE A 206 8.09 -18.26 11.07
N PHE A 207 8.78 -19.40 11.21
CA PHE A 207 8.97 -20.05 12.52
C PHE A 207 9.74 -19.12 13.47
N GLY A 208 9.19 -18.89 14.67
CA GLY A 208 9.75 -17.92 15.62
C GLY A 208 9.46 -16.45 15.27
N LYS A 209 8.63 -16.19 14.24
CA LYS A 209 8.19 -14.84 13.81
C LYS A 209 6.68 -14.65 13.96
N GLU A 210 6.06 -15.34 14.91
CA GLU A 210 4.62 -15.34 15.17
C GLU A 210 4.09 -13.92 15.44
N ASN A 211 4.88 -13.10 16.16
CA ASN A 211 4.57 -11.72 16.50
C ASN A 211 5.15 -10.67 15.53
N HIS A 212 5.63 -11.08 14.35
CA HIS A 212 5.98 -10.12 13.30
C HIS A 212 4.76 -9.79 12.44
N PRO A 213 4.69 -8.60 11.81
CA PRO A 213 3.62 -8.29 10.88
C PRO A 213 3.61 -9.30 9.73
N VAL A 214 2.41 -9.69 9.30
CA VAL A 214 2.26 -10.48 8.08
C VAL A 214 2.58 -9.60 6.87
N VAL A 215 3.37 -10.14 5.95
CA VAL A 215 3.80 -9.46 4.71
C VAL A 215 3.56 -10.33 3.48
N HIS A 216 3.84 -9.81 2.28
CA HIS A 216 3.45 -10.44 1.01
C HIS A 216 1.94 -10.65 0.86
N VAL A 217 1.16 -9.80 1.54
CA VAL A 217 -0.30 -9.77 1.47
C VAL A 217 -0.74 -8.61 0.58
N SER A 218 -1.58 -8.93 -0.40
CA SER A 218 -2.23 -7.95 -1.26
C SER A 218 -3.36 -7.22 -0.51
N TRP A 219 -3.93 -6.20 -1.14
CA TRP A 219 -5.13 -5.55 -0.61
C TRP A 219 -6.31 -6.52 -0.54
N GLU A 220 -6.42 -7.43 -1.51
CA GLU A 220 -7.46 -8.48 -1.53
C GLU A 220 -7.30 -9.47 -0.37
N ASP A 221 -6.06 -9.86 -0.07
CA ASP A 221 -5.72 -10.74 1.06
C ASP A 221 -6.09 -10.07 2.39
N ALA A 222 -5.74 -8.78 2.54
CA ALA A 222 -6.04 -7.98 3.72
C ALA A 222 -7.56 -7.81 3.93
N MET A 223 -8.31 -7.53 2.87
CA MET A 223 -9.77 -7.43 2.91
C MET A 223 -10.44 -8.76 3.25
N ALA A 224 -9.94 -9.87 2.70
CA ALA A 224 -10.42 -11.21 3.04
C ALA A 224 -10.24 -11.50 4.53
N TYR A 225 -9.05 -11.23 5.08
CA TYR A 225 -8.79 -11.35 6.51
C TYR A 225 -9.74 -10.45 7.33
N CYS A 226 -9.88 -9.17 6.95
CA CYS A 226 -10.72 -8.23 7.69
C CYS A 226 -12.18 -8.72 7.76
N LYS A 227 -12.72 -9.18 6.62
CA LYS A 227 -14.07 -9.75 6.54
C LYS A 227 -14.23 -10.96 7.45
N TRP A 228 -13.26 -11.89 7.42
CA TRP A 228 -13.24 -13.05 8.30
C TRP A 228 -13.21 -12.65 9.78
N ALA A 229 -12.42 -11.63 10.15
CA ALA A 229 -12.28 -11.17 11.51
C ALA A 229 -13.42 -10.26 12.00
N GLY A 230 -14.44 -9.97 11.17
CA GLY A 230 -15.52 -9.06 11.52
C GLY A 230 -15.08 -7.59 11.61
N LYS A 231 -14.05 -7.24 10.84
CA LYS A 231 -13.42 -5.93 10.77
C LYS A 231 -13.43 -5.40 9.34
N ARG A 232 -12.77 -4.27 9.10
CA ARG A 232 -12.50 -3.68 7.78
C ARG A 232 -11.11 -3.04 7.78
N LEU A 233 -10.59 -2.70 6.60
CA LEU A 233 -9.43 -1.82 6.52
C LEU A 233 -9.81 -0.39 6.97
N PRO A 234 -8.87 0.36 7.57
CA PRO A 234 -9.07 1.79 7.84
C PRO A 234 -9.27 2.55 6.54
N THR A 235 -10.06 3.62 6.59
CA THR A 235 -9.93 4.63 5.54
C THR A 235 -8.59 5.33 5.64
N GLU A 236 -8.14 5.96 4.57
CA GLU A 236 -6.93 6.78 4.57
C GLU A 236 -6.99 7.85 5.68
N ALA A 237 -8.17 8.45 5.87
CA ALA A 237 -8.39 9.47 6.90
C ALA A 237 -8.42 8.91 8.33
N GLU A 238 -9.06 7.75 8.54
CA GLU A 238 -9.04 7.07 9.84
C GLU A 238 -7.61 6.68 10.22
N TRP A 239 -6.83 6.20 9.27
CA TRP A 239 -5.43 5.85 9.48
C TRP A 239 -4.60 7.07 9.87
N GLU A 240 -4.67 8.18 9.11
CA GLU A 240 -3.89 9.38 9.41
C GLU A 240 -4.30 10.02 10.75
N TYR A 241 -5.61 10.08 11.02
CA TYR A 241 -6.13 10.58 12.29
C TYR A 241 -5.60 9.78 13.48
N ALA A 242 -5.64 8.45 13.37
CA ALA A 242 -5.14 7.54 14.37
C ALA A 242 -3.61 7.66 14.54
N ALA A 243 -2.87 7.74 13.43
CA ALA A 243 -1.41 7.84 13.41
C ALA A 243 -0.90 9.14 14.08
N ARG A 244 -1.63 10.25 13.92
CA ARG A 244 -1.30 11.53 14.59
C ARG A 244 -1.39 11.45 16.12
N GLY A 245 -2.12 10.51 16.68
CA GLY A 245 -2.09 10.24 18.13
C GLY A 245 -2.53 11.42 19.00
N GLY A 246 -3.42 12.29 18.49
CA GLY A 246 -3.86 13.50 19.18
C GLY A 246 -2.92 14.71 19.06
N LEU A 247 -1.80 14.58 18.33
CA LEU A 247 -0.91 15.70 18.05
C LEU A 247 -1.43 16.56 16.90
N LEU A 248 -1.24 17.87 17.02
CA LEU A 248 -1.54 18.85 15.99
C LEU A 248 -0.27 19.22 15.23
N ALA A 249 -0.35 19.27 13.91
CA ALA A 249 0.76 19.69 13.02
C ALA A 249 2.08 18.94 13.28
N SER A 250 2.00 17.63 13.54
CA SER A 250 3.17 16.77 13.70
C SER A 250 3.58 16.10 12.38
N VAL A 251 4.87 16.01 12.13
CA VAL A 251 5.46 15.27 11.01
C VAL A 251 5.40 13.76 11.27
N TYR A 252 5.58 13.34 12.52
CA TYR A 252 5.58 11.94 12.94
C TYR A 252 4.53 11.67 14.03
N PRO A 253 4.19 10.39 14.31
CA PRO A 253 3.31 9.98 15.40
C PRO A 253 3.80 10.42 16.80
N TRP A 254 5.11 10.67 16.95
CA TRP A 254 5.73 11.12 18.21
C TRP A 254 6.02 12.63 18.25
N GLY A 255 5.67 13.39 17.21
CA GLY A 255 5.94 14.82 17.12
C GLY A 255 6.92 15.17 16.01
N ASN A 256 7.72 16.21 16.23
CA ASN A 256 8.60 16.81 15.22
C ASN A 256 10.10 16.57 15.48
N GLU A 257 10.43 15.76 16.49
CA GLU A 257 11.81 15.32 16.68
C GLU A 257 12.22 14.42 15.51
N ALA A 258 13.38 14.70 14.93
CA ALA A 258 13.94 13.93 13.83
C ALA A 258 14.08 12.44 14.20
N LEU A 259 13.94 11.59 13.18
CA LEU A 259 14.00 10.13 13.33
C LEU A 259 15.34 9.67 13.94
N ASP A 260 16.43 10.36 13.59
CA ASP A 260 17.80 10.07 14.03
C ASP A 260 18.20 10.77 15.34
N CYS A 261 17.29 11.49 16.01
CA CYS A 261 17.54 12.02 17.34
C CYS A 261 17.32 10.94 18.41
N ASN A 262 18.19 10.90 19.44
CA ASN A 262 18.05 10.06 20.62
C ASN A 262 17.91 8.55 20.30
N THR A 263 16.98 7.87 20.97
CA THR A 263 16.67 6.46 20.75
C THR A 263 15.84 6.28 19.48
N PRO A 264 16.00 5.16 18.76
CA PRO A 264 15.14 4.78 17.65
C PRO A 264 13.66 4.84 18.02
N LYS A 265 12.82 5.32 17.08
CA LYS A 265 11.38 5.53 17.28
C LYS A 265 10.50 4.72 16.34
N ALA A 266 11.11 4.13 15.32
CA ALA A 266 10.47 3.36 14.27
C ALA A 266 11.52 2.44 13.65
N ASN A 267 11.09 1.34 13.04
CA ASN A 267 11.93 0.48 12.21
C ASN A 267 12.03 1.06 10.81
N THR A 268 13.21 1.52 10.41
CA THR A 268 13.47 2.22 9.14
C THR A 268 14.86 1.90 8.59
N TRP A 269 15.26 2.50 7.47
CA TRP A 269 16.61 2.33 6.95
C TRP A 269 17.52 3.47 7.42
N GLU A 270 18.35 3.26 8.45
CA GLU A 270 19.39 4.22 8.81
C GLU A 270 20.72 3.91 8.13
N GLY A 271 21.15 4.77 7.21
CA GLY A 271 22.40 4.63 6.49
C GLY A 271 22.26 4.98 5.02
N LYS A 272 23.03 4.32 4.16
CA LYS A 272 23.05 4.57 2.72
C LYS A 272 22.28 3.48 2.01
N PHE A 273 21.01 3.76 1.73
CA PHE A 273 20.15 2.87 0.94
C PHE A 273 20.71 2.71 -0.49
N PRO A 274 20.65 1.52 -1.12
CA PRO A 274 20.18 0.22 -0.60
C PRO A 274 21.30 -0.74 -0.17
N TYR A 275 22.50 -0.24 0.17
CA TYR A 275 23.69 -1.10 0.37
C TYR A 275 24.27 -1.07 1.79
N TYR A 276 23.91 -0.09 2.61
CA TYR A 276 24.41 0.03 3.97
C TYR A 276 23.30 0.47 4.93
N ASN A 277 22.89 -0.44 5.83
CA ASN A 277 22.05 -0.15 6.99
C ASN A 277 22.92 -0.28 8.25
N SER A 278 22.92 0.74 9.10
CA SER A 278 23.68 0.84 10.34
C SER A 278 23.09 0.05 11.51
N LEU A 279 21.87 -0.47 11.35
CA LEU A 279 21.12 -1.24 12.36
C LEU A 279 20.95 -0.47 13.67
N ARG A 280 20.77 0.85 13.57
CA ARG A 280 20.62 1.70 14.76
C ARG A 280 19.33 1.38 15.51
N ASP A 281 18.26 1.08 14.79
CA ASP A 281 16.99 0.62 15.33
C ASP A 281 16.99 -0.86 15.80
N GLY A 282 18.06 -1.60 15.51
CA GLY A 282 18.23 -3.00 15.84
C GLY A 282 17.71 -3.98 14.79
N PHE A 283 17.17 -3.51 13.66
CA PHE A 283 16.50 -4.37 12.68
C PHE A 283 16.97 -4.09 11.24
N LEU A 284 17.41 -5.14 10.54
CA LEU A 284 17.73 -5.02 9.10
C LEU A 284 16.47 -5.10 8.23
N LYS A 285 15.47 -5.83 8.74
CA LYS A 285 14.20 -6.15 8.08
C LYS A 285 13.05 -5.78 9.02
N ILE A 286 11.86 -6.33 8.78
CA ILE A 286 10.72 -6.21 9.70
C ILE A 286 11.09 -6.59 11.15
N ALA A 287 10.53 -5.84 12.09
CA ALA A 287 10.63 -6.05 13.52
C ALA A 287 9.35 -6.75 14.02
N PRO A 288 9.35 -7.37 15.22
CA PRO A 288 8.12 -7.73 15.91
C PRO A 288 7.20 -6.51 16.02
N VAL A 289 5.89 -6.72 15.97
CA VAL A 289 4.95 -5.64 16.25
C VAL A 289 5.12 -5.12 17.68
N ALA A 290 4.79 -3.85 17.90
CA ALA A 290 5.00 -3.14 19.16
C ALA A 290 6.45 -3.08 19.63
N SER A 291 7.42 -3.06 18.69
CA SER A 291 8.85 -2.92 19.04
C SER A 291 9.23 -1.51 19.51
N PHE A 292 8.50 -0.49 19.05
CA PHE A 292 8.74 0.92 19.41
C PHE A 292 7.62 1.49 20.27
N SER A 293 7.85 2.67 20.85
CA SER A 293 6.86 3.32 21.72
C SER A 293 5.56 3.61 20.98
N PRO A 294 4.40 3.46 21.65
CA PRO A 294 3.14 3.83 21.03
C PRO A 294 2.99 5.34 20.90
N ASN A 295 2.14 5.79 19.97
CA ASN A 295 1.74 7.19 19.87
C ASN A 295 0.77 7.60 21.00
N GLY A 296 0.29 8.85 21.00
CA GLY A 296 -0.60 9.38 22.04
C GLY A 296 -1.96 8.67 22.15
N TYR A 297 -2.34 7.83 21.19
CA TYR A 297 -3.53 6.98 21.25
C TYR A 297 -3.23 5.53 21.64
N GLY A 298 -1.97 5.18 21.93
CA GLY A 298 -1.60 3.81 22.28
C GLY A 298 -1.31 2.90 21.07
N LEU A 299 -1.17 3.46 19.87
CA LEU A 299 -0.91 2.69 18.65
C LEU A 299 0.58 2.55 18.40
N HIS A 300 1.03 1.34 18.13
CA HIS A 300 2.42 1.04 17.81
C HIS A 300 2.66 1.04 16.29
N ASP A 301 3.91 1.31 15.92
CA ASP A 301 4.44 1.11 14.56
C ASP A 301 3.65 1.84 13.47
N MET A 302 3.00 2.96 13.80
CA MET A 302 2.32 3.83 12.82
C MET A 302 3.30 4.52 11.85
N SER A 303 4.60 4.38 12.09
CA SER A 303 5.69 4.85 11.23
C SER A 303 6.74 3.75 11.12
N GLY A 304 7.13 3.40 9.90
CA GLY A 304 8.13 2.36 9.64
C GLY A 304 7.56 0.95 9.73
N ASN A 305 8.45 -0.03 9.97
CA ASN A 305 8.17 -1.45 9.98
C ASN A 305 7.61 -1.97 8.63
N VAL A 306 6.30 -1.88 8.40
CA VAL A 306 5.66 -2.23 7.13
C VAL A 306 4.67 -1.15 6.68
N TRP A 307 4.57 -0.94 5.38
CA TRP A 307 3.48 -0.16 4.81
C TRP A 307 2.15 -0.82 5.13
N GLU A 308 1.10 -0.03 5.35
CA GLU A 308 -0.22 -0.55 5.72
C GLU A 308 -1.28 -0.20 4.69
N TRP A 309 -2.05 -1.21 4.27
CA TRP A 309 -3.20 -1.03 3.38
C TRP A 309 -4.33 -0.20 4.01
N CYS A 310 -4.84 0.76 3.23
CA CYS A 310 -6.11 1.45 3.50
C CYS A 310 -7.21 0.98 2.53
N SER A 311 -8.47 1.26 2.87
CA SER A 311 -9.61 0.91 2.03
C SER A 311 -9.69 1.71 0.73
N ASP A 312 -9.10 2.89 0.71
CA ASP A 312 -9.32 3.93 -0.29
C ASP A 312 -8.64 3.59 -1.62
N TRP A 313 -9.31 3.92 -2.72
CA TRP A 313 -8.63 4.07 -4.00
C TRP A 313 -7.68 5.27 -3.92
N TYR A 314 -6.52 5.18 -4.57
CA TYR A 314 -5.61 6.30 -4.68
C TYR A 314 -5.99 7.17 -5.88
N ASP A 315 -6.15 8.47 -5.63
CA ASP A 315 -6.22 9.51 -6.66
C ASP A 315 -5.26 10.65 -6.28
N TYR A 316 -4.43 11.04 -7.25
CA TYR A 316 -3.41 12.09 -7.10
C TYR A 316 -3.99 13.46 -6.76
N SER A 317 -5.20 13.76 -7.21
CA SER A 317 -5.88 15.04 -7.07
C SER A 317 -6.96 15.02 -5.97
N TYR A 318 -7.12 13.91 -5.24
CA TYR A 318 -8.23 13.74 -4.30
C TYR A 318 -8.28 14.83 -3.23
N TYR A 319 -7.14 15.18 -2.65
CA TYR A 319 -7.07 16.23 -1.63
C TYR A 319 -7.42 17.61 -2.18
N GLU A 320 -7.07 17.92 -3.44
CA GLU A 320 -7.40 19.22 -4.06
C GLU A 320 -8.93 19.41 -4.16
N SER A 321 -9.70 18.31 -4.27
CA SER A 321 -11.17 18.36 -4.27
C SER A 321 -11.77 18.87 -2.94
N PHE A 322 -11.00 18.86 -1.85
CA PHE A 322 -11.41 19.36 -0.53
C PHE A 322 -10.92 20.77 -0.20
N LYS A 323 -10.33 21.48 -1.16
CA LYS A 323 -9.82 22.82 -0.92
C LYS A 323 -10.92 23.77 -0.46
N GLY A 324 -10.77 24.28 0.77
CA GLY A 324 -11.74 25.19 1.39
C GLY A 324 -13.03 24.52 1.86
N VAL A 325 -13.08 23.18 1.88
CA VAL A 325 -14.24 22.40 2.28
C VAL A 325 -13.87 21.48 3.44
N GLN A 326 -14.80 21.35 4.39
CA GLN A 326 -14.71 20.34 5.44
C GLN A 326 -15.37 19.05 4.96
N VAL A 327 -14.69 17.92 5.11
CA VAL A 327 -15.21 16.61 4.70
C VAL A 327 -15.43 15.71 5.92
N ILE A 328 -16.50 14.91 5.88
CA ILE A 328 -16.91 14.02 6.97
C ILE A 328 -16.74 12.57 6.51
N ASN A 329 -15.95 11.79 7.25
CA ASN A 329 -15.67 10.37 7.00
C ASN A 329 -15.33 10.05 5.52
N PRO A 330 -14.36 10.73 4.88
CA PRO A 330 -14.02 10.46 3.49
C PRO A 330 -13.63 8.97 3.32
N LYS A 331 -14.10 8.37 2.22
CA LYS A 331 -13.91 6.95 1.88
C LYS A 331 -13.06 6.76 0.61
N GLY A 332 -12.40 7.82 0.17
CA GLY A 332 -11.64 7.84 -1.08
C GLY A 332 -12.51 8.16 -2.30
N PRO A 333 -11.87 8.31 -3.48
CA PRO A 333 -12.53 8.47 -4.76
C PRO A 333 -13.22 7.16 -5.19
N LEU A 334 -14.16 7.26 -6.14
CA LEU A 334 -14.86 6.09 -6.71
C LEU A 334 -13.95 5.26 -7.63
N ASP A 335 -12.94 5.88 -8.24
CA ASP A 335 -11.95 5.23 -9.08
C ASP A 335 -10.53 5.72 -8.75
N SER A 336 -9.52 4.99 -9.21
CA SER A 336 -8.13 5.33 -9.01
C SER A 336 -7.56 6.16 -10.15
N TYR A 337 -6.69 7.11 -9.83
CA TYR A 337 -5.94 7.91 -10.78
C TYR A 337 -4.51 8.17 -10.31
N ASP A 338 -3.52 7.63 -11.03
CA ASP A 338 -2.12 8.00 -10.88
C ASP A 338 -1.58 8.49 -12.24
N PRO A 339 -1.21 9.78 -12.38
CA PRO A 339 -0.70 10.31 -13.65
C PRO A 339 0.59 9.62 -14.12
N GLN A 340 1.33 8.97 -13.21
CA GLN A 340 2.55 8.22 -13.56
C GLN A 340 2.27 6.84 -14.13
N GLU A 341 1.12 6.23 -13.81
CA GLU A 341 0.70 4.90 -14.26
C GLU A 341 -0.82 4.87 -14.51
N PRO A 342 -1.33 5.61 -15.52
CA PRO A 342 -2.75 5.88 -15.69
C PRO A 342 -3.62 4.65 -16.02
N PHE A 343 -3.00 3.53 -16.40
CA PHE A 343 -3.70 2.28 -16.74
C PHE A 343 -3.89 1.35 -15.54
N THR A 344 -3.19 1.58 -14.44
CA THR A 344 -3.14 0.67 -13.31
C THR A 344 -3.83 1.29 -12.11
N LYS A 345 -4.90 0.65 -11.66
CA LYS A 345 -5.63 1.09 -10.46
C LYS A 345 -4.81 0.80 -9.21
N LYS A 346 -4.80 1.73 -8.27
CA LYS A 346 -3.99 1.63 -7.04
C LYS A 346 -4.80 1.91 -5.80
N ARG A 347 -4.52 1.16 -4.74
CA ARG A 347 -5.03 1.42 -3.38
C ARG A 347 -4.00 2.19 -2.58
N VAL A 348 -4.47 2.92 -1.57
CA VAL A 348 -3.62 3.71 -0.68
C VAL A 348 -2.83 2.81 0.28
N LEU A 349 -1.57 3.18 0.49
CA LEU A 349 -0.66 2.67 1.52
C LEU A 349 -0.20 3.82 2.41
N ARG A 350 -0.07 3.57 3.72
CA ARG A 350 0.38 4.56 4.71
C ARG A 350 1.46 3.99 5.64
N GLY A 351 2.23 4.85 6.30
CA GLY A 351 3.14 4.47 7.40
C GLY A 351 4.62 4.32 7.05
N GLY A 352 5.00 4.05 5.80
CA GLY A 352 6.39 3.72 5.49
C GLY A 352 6.75 2.30 5.89
N SER A 353 8.02 1.92 5.74
CA SER A 353 8.50 0.59 6.11
C SER A 353 9.95 0.64 6.60
N PHE A 354 10.50 -0.53 6.98
CA PHE A 354 11.91 -0.71 7.31
C PHE A 354 12.89 -0.33 6.18
N LEU A 355 12.41 -0.12 4.95
CA LEU A 355 13.23 0.31 3.80
C LEU A 355 13.27 1.83 3.61
N CYS A 356 12.45 2.58 4.33
CA CYS A 356 12.32 4.02 4.15
C CYS A 356 13.51 4.79 4.76
N ASN A 357 14.04 5.78 4.04
CA ASN A 357 15.03 6.74 4.53
C ASN A 357 14.86 8.11 3.85
N ASP A 358 15.41 9.18 4.44
CA ASP A 358 15.25 10.55 3.91
C ASP A 358 15.74 10.74 2.47
N THR A 359 16.76 9.98 2.05
CA THR A 359 17.36 10.13 0.72
C THR A 359 16.50 9.50 -0.39
N TYR A 360 15.77 8.43 -0.07
CA TYR A 360 15.06 7.61 -1.04
C TYR A 360 13.54 7.75 -0.89
N CYS A 361 13.02 7.51 0.31
CA CYS A 361 11.61 7.56 0.66
C CYS A 361 11.41 7.93 2.14
N SER A 362 10.91 9.13 2.43
CA SER A 362 10.48 9.53 3.78
C SER A 362 9.06 9.01 4.09
N GLY A 363 8.88 7.69 3.87
CA GLY A 363 7.64 6.93 4.05
C GLY A 363 6.97 7.10 5.41
N TYR A 364 7.81 7.25 6.43
CA TYR A 364 7.46 7.23 7.85
C TYR A 364 6.85 8.54 8.37
N ARG A 365 6.65 9.56 7.53
CA ARG A 365 5.89 10.76 7.91
C ARG A 365 4.40 10.44 7.96
N VAL A 366 3.68 11.00 8.94
CA VAL A 366 2.27 10.70 9.18
C VAL A 366 1.38 11.03 7.98
N SER A 367 1.69 12.14 7.29
CA SER A 367 0.98 12.63 6.11
C SER A 367 1.42 11.99 4.80
N ARG A 368 2.46 11.16 4.82
CA ARG A 368 2.96 10.50 3.61
C ARG A 368 1.93 9.53 3.08
N ARG A 369 1.69 9.63 1.78
CA ARG A 369 0.81 8.76 1.02
C ARG A 369 1.64 7.93 0.06
N MET A 370 1.35 6.65 -0.01
CA MET A 370 1.88 5.78 -1.05
C MET A 370 0.73 4.98 -1.65
N LYS A 371 1.04 4.23 -2.71
CA LYS A 371 0.05 3.53 -3.50
C LYS A 371 0.69 2.41 -4.29
N THR A 372 0.00 1.30 -4.40
CA THR A 372 0.33 0.23 -5.34
C THR A 372 -0.94 -0.49 -5.77
N SER A 373 -0.81 -1.33 -6.78
CA SER A 373 -1.91 -2.14 -7.30
C SER A 373 -2.44 -3.12 -6.23
N PRO A 374 -3.77 -3.29 -6.13
CA PRO A 374 -4.41 -4.04 -5.04
C PRO A 374 -4.07 -5.53 -5.03
N ASP A 375 -3.56 -6.05 -6.14
CA ASP A 375 -3.24 -7.45 -6.38
C ASP A 375 -1.75 -7.75 -6.13
N THR A 376 -1.04 -6.91 -5.38
CA THR A 376 0.39 -7.09 -5.05
C THR A 376 0.67 -7.06 -3.57
N GLY A 377 1.28 -8.13 -3.06
CA GLY A 377 1.99 -8.11 -1.78
C GLY A 377 3.49 -7.96 -2.01
N MET A 378 4.20 -7.37 -1.04
CA MET A 378 5.66 -7.25 -1.01
C MET A 378 6.15 -7.51 0.43
N GLU A 379 7.44 -7.80 0.64
CA GLU A 379 7.98 -8.13 1.99
C GLU A 379 7.94 -6.99 3.01
N HIS A 380 7.50 -5.80 2.59
CA HIS A 380 7.45 -4.58 3.40
C HIS A 380 6.03 -3.96 3.39
N ILE A 381 5.02 -4.74 3.00
CA ILE A 381 3.61 -4.32 2.98
C ILE A 381 2.79 -5.33 3.81
N GLY A 382 2.13 -4.82 4.83
CA GLY A 382 1.16 -5.50 5.67
C GLY A 382 -0.12 -4.66 5.82
N PHE A 383 -0.82 -4.78 6.95
CA PHE A 383 -2.02 -4.01 7.24
C PHE A 383 -2.41 -4.12 8.72
N ARG A 384 -3.28 -3.21 9.17
CA ARG A 384 -4.03 -3.31 10.43
C ARG A 384 -5.52 -3.12 10.17
N CYS A 385 -6.37 -3.57 11.09
CA CYS A 385 -7.82 -3.47 10.91
C CYS A 385 -8.45 -2.37 11.76
N VAL A 386 -9.65 -1.94 11.35
CA VAL A 386 -10.56 -1.13 12.16
C VAL A 386 -11.94 -1.77 12.22
N ARG A 387 -12.76 -1.28 13.14
CA ARG A 387 -14.16 -1.65 13.27
C ARG A 387 -14.99 -0.46 13.69
N ASP A 388 -16.17 -0.33 13.10
CA ASP A 388 -17.11 0.71 13.48
C ASP A 388 -17.63 0.49 14.90
N LYS A 389 -17.95 1.58 15.59
CA LYS A 389 -18.65 1.50 16.87
C LYS A 389 -20.06 0.92 16.62
N MET A 390 -20.39 -0.19 17.29
CA MET A 390 -21.72 -0.78 17.27
C MET A 390 -22.78 0.12 17.92
#